data_AF-A0A378MW39-F1
#
_entry.id   AF-A0A378MW39-F1
#
_cell.length_a   1.000
_cell.length_b   1.000
_cell.length_c   1.000
_cell.angle_alpha   90.00
_cell.angle_beta   90.00
_cell.angle_gamma   90.00
#
_symmetry.space_group_name_H-M   'P 1'
#
loop_
_entity.id
_entity.type
_entity.pdbx_description
1 polymer ?
#
loop_
_entity_poly.entity_id
_entity_poly.type
_entity_poly.pdbx_seq_one_letter_code
_entity_poly.pdbx_strand_id
1 'polypeptide(L)' 'MEYGFTVTVRKTRGDDIDAACGQLAGDVIDRTKRTLEKRKFGQGIAVKTH' A
#
# COMPACT_ATOMS: atom_id res chain seq x y z
N MET A 1 -17.75 9.30 23.40
CA MET A 1 -16.82 10.42 23.58
C MET A 1 -16.64 11.08 22.23
N GLU A 2 -17.09 12.32 22.10
CA GLU A 2 -16.90 13.13 20.91
C GLU A 2 -15.84 14.18 21.25
N TYR A 3 -14.70 14.13 20.58
CA TYR A 3 -13.49 14.87 20.98
C TYR A 3 -13.42 16.29 20.38
N GLY A 4 -14.52 16.80 19.82
CA GLY A 4 -14.58 18.15 19.25
C GLY A 4 -13.72 18.39 17.99
N PHE A 5 -13.24 17.32 17.34
CA PHE A 5 -12.45 17.43 16.11
C PHE A 5 -13.34 17.31 14.86
N THR A 6 -13.12 18.20 13.90
CA THR A 6 -13.68 18.04 12.55
C THR A 6 -12.87 16.96 11.80
N VAL A 7 -13.44 15.77 11.66
CA VAL A 7 -12.82 14.63 10.97
C VAL A 7 -13.64 14.28 9.73
N THR A 8 -12.96 14.06 8.60
CA THR A 8 -13.61 13.65 7.35
C THR A 8 -12.95 12.40 6.78
N VAL A 9 -13.75 11.50 6.21
CA VAL A 9 -13.27 10.31 5.50
C VAL A 9 -13.04 10.67 4.04
N ARG A 10 -11.84 10.35 3.52
CA ARG A 10 -11.52 10.57 2.10
C ARG A 10 -12.23 9.54 1.24
N LYS A 11 -12.86 9.98 0.15
CA LYS A 11 -13.38 9.08 -0.89
C LYS A 11 -12.23 8.55 -1.74
N THR A 12 -12.17 7.24 -1.95
CA THR A 12 -11.23 6.61 -2.89
C THR A 12 -11.54 7.08 -4.32
N ARG A 13 -10.51 7.50 -5.06
CA ARG A 13 -10.63 7.99 -6.45
C ARG A 13 -9.49 7.41 -7.27
N GLY A 14 -9.79 6.94 -8.49
CA GLY A 14 -8.80 6.42 -9.44
C GLY A 14 -8.24 5.04 -9.10
N ASP A 15 -8.96 4.23 -8.33
CA ASP A 15 -8.56 2.87 -7.94
C ASP A 15 -8.55 1.90 -9.13
N ASP A 16 -9.45 2.13 -10.09
CA ASP A 16 -9.59 1.39 -11.34
C ASP A 16 -8.42 1.60 -12.32
N ILE A 17 -7.60 2.61 -12.07
CA ILE A 17 -6.47 3.01 -12.92
C ILE A 17 -5.15 3.13 -12.12
N ASP A 18 -5.07 2.48 -10.95
CA ASP A 18 -3.88 2.47 -10.08
C ASP A 18 -3.37 3.88 -9.69
N ALA A 19 -4.29 4.84 -9.57
CA ALA A 19 -4.01 6.24 -9.29
C ALA A 19 -4.49 6.70 -7.91
N ALA A 20 -5.10 5.83 -7.11
CA ALA A 20 -5.50 6.18 -5.75
C ALA A 20 -4.28 6.40 -4.85
N CYS A 21 -4.52 7.04 -3.71
CA CYS A 21 -3.46 7.29 -2.72
C CYS A 21 -2.77 5.97 -2.33
N GLY A 22 -1.46 5.88 -2.56
CA GLY A 22 -0.64 4.71 -2.23
C GLY A 22 -0.38 3.75 -3.40
N GLN A 23 -1.03 3.91 -4.55
CA GLN A 23 -0.87 3.02 -5.72
C GLN A 23 0.23 3.48 -6.69
N LEU A 24 0.65 4.75 -6.63
CA LEU A 24 1.61 5.33 -7.56
C LEU A 24 3.02 4.73 -7.42
N ALA A 25 3.28 3.63 -8.13
CA ALA A 25 4.57 2.95 -8.14
C ALA A 25 5.60 3.61 -9.06
N GLY A 26 5.15 4.14 -10.22
CA GLY A 26 6.01 4.74 -11.24
C GLY A 26 7.06 3.77 -11.79
N ASP A 27 8.03 4.30 -12.55
CA ASP A 27 9.25 3.59 -12.92
C ASP A 27 10.41 4.11 -12.05
N VAL A 28 10.99 3.24 -11.23
CA VAL A 28 11.95 3.63 -10.18
C VAL A 28 13.16 2.70 -10.22
N ILE A 29 14.34 3.29 -10.39
CA ILE A 29 15.63 2.60 -10.25
C ILE A 29 15.99 2.53 -8.75
N ASP A 30 15.70 1.41 -8.11
CA ASP A 30 16.02 1.17 -6.70
C ASP A 30 17.53 0.95 -6.49
N ARG A 31 18.19 1.93 -5.86
CA ARG A 31 19.62 1.89 -5.50
C ARG A 31 19.90 1.33 -4.10
N THR A 32 18.86 1.08 -3.31
CA THR A 32 18.96 0.67 -1.90
C THR A 32 18.91 -0.84 -1.70
N LYS A 33 18.74 -1.62 -2.78
CA LYS A 33 18.55 -3.08 -2.77
C LYS A 33 17.30 -3.53 -1.99
N ARG A 34 16.40 -2.63 -1.61
CA ARG A 34 15.20 -2.92 -0.85
C ARG A 34 14.29 -3.92 -1.58
N THR A 35 14.20 -3.80 -2.90
CA THR A 35 13.42 -4.71 -3.73
C THR A 35 13.98 -6.12 -3.72
N LEU A 36 15.32 -6.27 -3.71
CA LEU A 36 15.98 -7.56 -3.63
C LEU A 36 15.78 -8.22 -2.27
N GLU A 37 15.93 -7.46 -1.18
CA GLU A 37 15.70 -7.97 0.17
C GLU A 37 14.24 -8.39 0.37
N LYS A 38 13.26 -7.58 -0.06
CA LYS A 38 11.84 -7.96 -0.02
C LYS A 38 11.55 -9.28 -0.74
N ARG A 39 12.21 -9.54 -1.88
CA ARG A 39 12.06 -10.82 -2.61
C ARG A 39 12.62 -12.01 -1.83
N LYS A 40 13.74 -11.85 -1.12
CA LYS A 40 14.34 -12.93 -0.31
C LYS A 40 13.43 -13.38 0.84
N PHE A 41 12.72 -12.44 1.47
CA PHE A 41 11.82 -12.73 2.60
C PHE A 41 10.36 -12.98 2.18
N GLY A 42 10.03 -12.87 0.90
CA GLY A 42 8.67 -12.98 0.37
C GLY A 42 8.17 -14.41 0.11
N GLN A 43 8.60 -15.42 0.88
CA GLN A 43 7.93 -16.73 0.83
C GLN A 43 6.55 -16.59 1.50
N GLY A 44 5.49 -16.86 0.72
CA GLY A 44 4.12 -16.63 1.13
C GLY A 44 3.75 -17.35 2.43
N ILE A 45 3.27 -16.59 3.42
CA ILE A 45 2.61 -17.15 4.58
C ILE A 45 1.28 -17.73 4.07
N ALA A 46 1.16 -19.06 4.03
CA ALA A 46 -0.08 -19.73 3.67
C ALA A 46 -1.13 -19.46 4.75
N VAL A 47 -2.03 -18.50 4.52
CA VAL A 47 -3.18 -18.27 5.39
C VAL A 47 -4.25 -19.29 5.01
N LYS A 48 -4.44 -20.31 5.85
CA LYS A 48 -5.58 -21.24 5.73
C LYS A 48 -6.86 -20.47 5.98
N THR A 49 -7.70 -20.37 4.96
CA THR A 49 -9.09 -19.89 5.09
C THR A 49 -9.95 -21.07 5.57
N HIS A 50 -10.70 -20.86 6.65
CA HIS A 50 -11.76 -21.75 7.12
C HIS A 50 -13.06 -21.49 6.38
#